data_AF-A0A976FKM1-F1
#
_entry.id   AF-A0A976FKM1-F1
#
_cell.length_a   1.000
_cell.length_b   1.000
_cell.length_c   1.000
_cell.angle_alpha   90.00
_cell.angle_beta   90.00
_cell.angle_gamma   90.00
#
_symmetry.space_group_name_H-M   'P 1'
#
loop_
_entity.id
_entity.type
_entity.pdbx_description
1 polymer ?
#
loop_
_entity_poly.entity_id
_entity_poly.type
_entity_poly.pdbx_seq_one_letter_code
_entity_poly.pdbx_strand_id
1 'polypeptide(L)'
;MDLDSKKIAILAKETAVAESSWTAPFRVFQTALQQIAKLGTEVIYNFDKARIMFKSIQDRDGISVTKFIEFDRAVMKGYEEAGLNTADASEVVVMVIVNEMGHMGAAKLLNDLEKDNTELFRRTQTSLYRYWRQIDLSLSQYEAGLIESVTRFGPHEFALQEIVGCFSDYFKYADKVVGREESSAYKALMEIVENVMWRNLDSFIKFVIRQSQHEIMDDGRRIAINYLKNQYDTVTTPVAIIKTFQSSKMGPKQIRGSFAELNCRCSTHGAVNDKAKWLIDKLTKSYDKELFIIMESYKSENLCHDVLRELSVRWKNDQAYSTSLVLEFIESFYGAGKSTAKISMDSSNGHELKTLMDLAIVKPVPSEIKDMLELYKVDLD
;
A
#
# COMPACT_ATOMS: atom_id res chain seq x y z
N MET A 1 23.59 -11.20 -67.74
CA MET A 1 23.15 -9.82 -68.10
C MET A 1 22.63 -9.21 -66.82
N ASP A 2 23.48 -8.83 -65.87
CA ASP A 2 24.50 -7.78 -65.93
C ASP A 2 23.89 -6.41 -66.26
N LEU A 3 23.38 -5.76 -65.20
CA LEU A 3 23.18 -4.31 -65.12
C LEU A 3 23.78 -3.83 -63.79
N ASP A 4 25.10 -3.95 -63.76
CA ASP A 4 26.04 -2.85 -63.54
C ASP A 4 26.03 -2.19 -62.15
N SER A 5 26.74 -2.83 -61.23
CA SER A 5 27.11 -2.33 -59.90
C SER A 5 27.82 -0.96 -59.95
N LYS A 6 28.33 -0.53 -61.13
CA LYS A 6 28.90 0.80 -61.34
C LYS A 6 27.86 1.93 -61.46
N LYS A 7 26.61 1.66 -61.89
CA LYS A 7 25.53 2.68 -61.83
C LYS A 7 25.08 2.97 -60.40
N ILE A 8 25.11 1.95 -59.53
CA ILE A 8 24.79 2.09 -58.09
C ILE A 8 25.87 2.91 -57.38
N ALA A 9 27.15 2.71 -57.72
CA ALA A 9 28.25 3.45 -57.11
C ALA A 9 28.32 4.93 -57.53
N ILE A 10 27.83 5.29 -58.73
CA ILE A 10 27.74 6.69 -59.18
C ILE A 10 26.52 7.39 -58.56
N LEU A 11 25.37 6.71 -58.46
CA LEU A 11 24.18 7.25 -57.77
C LEU A 11 24.37 7.46 -56.26
N ALA A 12 25.18 6.63 -55.60
CA ALA A 12 25.51 6.78 -54.18
C ALA A 12 26.53 7.90 -53.90
N LYS A 13 27.28 8.36 -54.92
CA LYS A 13 28.27 9.43 -54.76
C LYS A 13 27.70 10.82 -55.04
N GLU A 14 26.65 10.93 -55.85
CA GLU A 14 25.96 12.20 -56.13
C GLU A 14 24.83 12.50 -55.13
N THR A 15 24.37 11.52 -54.34
CA THR A 15 23.40 11.73 -53.23
C THR A 15 24.06 12.12 -51.90
N ALA A 16 25.39 12.18 -51.84
CA ALA A 16 26.11 12.57 -50.63
C ALA A 16 26.13 14.09 -50.38
N VAL A 17 25.59 14.90 -51.30
CA VAL A 17 25.56 16.36 -51.12
C VAL A 17 24.20 16.92 -51.54
N ALA A 18 23.50 17.41 -50.51
CA ALA A 18 22.32 18.27 -50.51
C ALA A 18 20.93 17.58 -50.48
N GLU A 19 20.22 17.93 -49.41
CA GLU A 19 18.77 17.91 -49.21
C GLU A 19 18.13 16.55 -48.86
N SER A 20 18.18 16.15 -47.58
CA SER A 20 17.28 16.60 -46.50
C SER A 20 15.82 16.19 -46.67
N SER A 21 15.52 15.06 -46.02
CA SER A 21 14.42 14.90 -45.06
C SER A 21 13.00 14.61 -45.60
N TRP A 22 12.46 13.49 -45.10
CA TRP A 22 11.02 13.15 -44.87
C TRP A 22 10.27 12.12 -45.74
N THR A 23 10.81 11.52 -46.80
CA THR A 23 10.01 10.57 -47.61
C THR A 23 10.38 9.08 -47.52
N ALA A 24 11.61 8.75 -47.10
CA ALA A 24 12.02 7.35 -46.90
C ALA A 24 11.45 6.67 -45.62
N PRO A 25 11.30 7.36 -44.47
CA PRO A 25 10.69 6.75 -43.27
C PRO A 25 9.21 6.45 -43.48
N PHE A 26 8.51 7.22 -44.32
CA PHE A 26 7.06 7.12 -44.45
C PHE A 26 6.63 5.84 -45.19
N ARG A 27 7.37 5.38 -46.21
CA ARG A 27 7.05 4.10 -46.87
C ARG A 27 7.31 2.89 -45.96
N VAL A 28 8.39 2.89 -45.20
CA VAL A 28 8.69 1.82 -44.23
C VAL A 28 7.68 1.83 -43.07
N PHE A 29 7.30 3.02 -42.58
CA PHE A 29 6.29 3.19 -41.53
C PHE A 29 4.88 2.85 -42.02
N GLN A 30 4.55 3.14 -43.28
CA GLN A 30 3.26 2.81 -43.88
C GLN A 30 3.14 1.32 -44.23
N THR A 31 4.23 0.66 -44.65
CA THR A 31 4.28 -0.80 -44.78
C THR A 31 4.21 -1.48 -43.41
N ALA A 32 4.87 -0.93 -42.38
CA ALA A 32 4.76 -1.41 -41.00
C ALA A 32 3.35 -1.20 -40.43
N LEU A 33 2.70 -0.06 -40.65
CA LEU A 33 1.31 0.19 -40.25
C LEU A 33 0.30 -0.66 -41.01
N GLN A 34 0.53 -0.95 -42.29
CA GLN A 34 -0.31 -1.88 -43.06
C GLN A 34 -0.12 -3.32 -42.62
N GLN A 35 1.10 -3.72 -42.24
CA GLN A 35 1.36 -5.02 -41.62
C GLN A 35 0.76 -5.09 -40.21
N ILE A 36 0.83 -4.04 -39.40
CA ILE A 36 0.19 -3.95 -38.07
C ILE A 36 -1.35 -3.90 -38.19
N ALA A 37 -1.91 -3.28 -39.22
CA ALA A 37 -3.35 -3.26 -39.45
C ALA A 37 -3.87 -4.61 -40.00
N LYS A 38 -3.07 -5.32 -40.80
CA LYS A 38 -3.38 -6.66 -41.31
C LYS A 38 -3.19 -7.74 -40.23
N LEU A 39 -2.09 -7.68 -39.48
CA LEU A 39 -1.87 -8.47 -38.25
C LEU A 39 -2.93 -8.13 -37.22
N GLY A 40 -3.29 -6.86 -37.04
CA GLY A 40 -4.35 -6.44 -36.13
C GLY A 40 -5.72 -6.99 -36.51
N THR A 41 -6.08 -7.00 -37.79
CA THR A 41 -7.36 -7.59 -38.25
C THR A 41 -7.38 -9.11 -38.18
N GLU A 42 -6.27 -9.79 -38.50
CA GLU A 42 -6.14 -11.25 -38.34
C GLU A 42 -6.08 -11.67 -36.86
N VAL A 43 -5.37 -10.92 -36.00
CA VAL A 43 -5.31 -11.13 -34.55
C VAL A 43 -6.66 -10.87 -33.90
N ILE A 44 -7.39 -9.81 -34.29
CA ILE A 44 -8.76 -9.55 -33.80
C ILE A 44 -9.71 -10.68 -34.21
N TYR A 45 -9.66 -11.13 -35.46
CA TYR A 45 -10.48 -12.23 -35.95
C TYR A 45 -10.17 -13.56 -35.24
N ASN A 46 -8.89 -13.85 -35.03
CA ASN A 46 -8.45 -15.03 -34.30
C ASN A 46 -8.79 -14.93 -32.80
N PHE A 47 -8.75 -13.72 -32.22
CA PHE A 47 -9.20 -13.46 -30.86
C PHE A 47 -10.70 -13.74 -30.70
N ASP A 48 -11.55 -13.23 -31.60
CA ASP A 48 -13.00 -13.48 -31.53
C ASP A 48 -13.35 -14.97 -31.67
N LYS A 49 -12.65 -15.68 -32.57
CA LYS A 49 -12.79 -17.15 -32.69
C LYS A 49 -12.35 -17.88 -31.44
N ALA A 50 -11.18 -17.56 -30.92
CA ALA A 50 -10.66 -18.16 -29.70
C ALA A 50 -11.58 -17.87 -28.50
N ARG A 51 -12.11 -16.66 -28.41
CA ARG A 51 -13.10 -16.26 -27.41
C ARG A 51 -14.38 -17.07 -27.48
N ILE A 52 -14.96 -17.26 -28.68
CA ILE A 52 -16.15 -18.10 -28.86
C ILE A 52 -15.86 -19.55 -28.44
N MET A 53 -14.70 -20.08 -28.82
CA MET A 53 -14.27 -21.42 -28.43
C MET A 53 -14.11 -21.55 -26.91
N PHE A 54 -13.51 -20.55 -26.27
CA PHE A 54 -13.33 -20.50 -24.83
C PHE A 54 -14.67 -20.48 -24.07
N LYS A 55 -15.63 -19.65 -24.51
CA LYS A 55 -16.98 -19.62 -23.93
C LYS A 55 -17.70 -20.96 -24.04
N SER A 56 -17.41 -21.74 -25.08
CA SER A 56 -18.03 -23.05 -25.28
C SER A 56 -17.53 -24.12 -24.29
N ILE A 57 -16.35 -23.92 -23.70
CA ILE A 57 -15.76 -24.86 -22.73
C ILE A 57 -15.97 -24.42 -21.27
N GLN A 58 -16.28 -23.15 -21.05
CA GLN A 58 -16.58 -22.58 -19.73
C GLN A 58 -17.95 -23.08 -19.23
N ASP A 59 -17.97 -23.67 -18.04
CA ASP A 59 -19.18 -24.11 -17.36
C ASP A 59 -19.43 -23.32 -16.06
N ARG A 60 -20.44 -23.71 -15.28
CA ARG A 60 -20.78 -23.04 -14.01
C ARG A 60 -19.67 -23.12 -12.96
N ASP A 61 -18.82 -24.14 -13.03
CA ASP A 61 -17.74 -24.38 -12.08
C ASP A 61 -16.40 -23.78 -12.56
N GLY A 62 -16.39 -23.17 -13.75
CA GLY A 62 -15.24 -22.53 -14.36
C GLY A 62 -14.72 -23.30 -15.57
N ILE A 63 -13.40 -23.45 -15.67
CA ILE A 63 -12.74 -24.19 -16.75
C ILE A 63 -11.79 -25.21 -16.11
N SER A 64 -12.00 -26.49 -16.41
CA SER A 64 -11.08 -27.53 -15.98
C SER A 64 -9.77 -27.47 -16.77
N VAL A 65 -8.67 -27.89 -16.14
CA VAL A 65 -7.34 -27.95 -16.77
C VAL A 65 -7.38 -28.73 -18.09
N THR A 66 -8.10 -29.86 -18.13
CA THR A 66 -8.23 -30.69 -19.34
C THR A 66 -8.86 -29.93 -20.50
N LYS A 67 -9.99 -29.24 -20.26
CA LYS A 67 -10.66 -28.43 -21.29
C LYS A 67 -9.78 -27.26 -21.74
N PHE A 68 -9.05 -26.65 -20.80
CA PHE A 68 -8.12 -25.58 -21.14
C PHE A 68 -6.98 -26.05 -22.05
N ILE A 69 -6.42 -27.24 -21.79
CA ILE A 69 -5.39 -27.85 -22.63
C ILE A 69 -5.90 -28.08 -24.06
N GLU A 70 -7.16 -28.52 -24.21
CA GLU A 70 -7.78 -28.71 -25.52
C GLU A 70 -7.97 -27.39 -26.27
N PHE A 71 -8.45 -26.35 -25.57
CA PHE A 71 -8.57 -25.00 -26.11
C PHE A 71 -7.21 -24.46 -26.57
N ASP A 72 -6.20 -24.52 -25.71
CA ASP A 72 -4.86 -24.04 -26.03
C ASP A 72 -4.28 -24.75 -27.27
N ARG A 73 -4.37 -26.09 -27.33
CA ARG A 73 -3.93 -26.85 -28.52
C ARG A 73 -4.66 -26.44 -29.78
N ALA A 74 -5.96 -26.20 -29.70
CA ALA A 74 -6.75 -25.78 -30.85
C ALA A 74 -6.34 -24.39 -31.35
N VAL A 75 -6.08 -23.44 -30.43
CA VAL A 75 -5.58 -22.10 -30.81
C VAL A 75 -4.19 -22.21 -31.45
N MET A 76 -3.27 -22.96 -30.85
CA MET A 76 -1.92 -23.16 -31.39
C MET A 76 -1.96 -23.75 -32.81
N LYS A 77 -2.74 -24.83 -32.99
CA LYS A 77 -2.90 -25.49 -34.29
C LYS A 77 -3.50 -24.54 -35.34
N GLY A 78 -4.48 -23.73 -34.97
CA GLY A 78 -5.06 -22.74 -35.88
C GLY A 78 -4.07 -21.68 -36.34
N TYR A 79 -3.16 -21.25 -35.46
CA TYR A 79 -2.07 -20.33 -35.81
C TYR A 79 -1.03 -20.99 -36.71
N GLU A 80 -0.64 -22.23 -36.42
CA GLU A 80 0.27 -23.01 -37.26
C GLU A 80 -0.29 -23.21 -38.69
N GLU A 81 -1.56 -23.60 -38.80
CA GLU A 81 -2.25 -23.77 -40.09
C GLU A 81 -2.36 -22.45 -40.88
N ALA A 82 -2.42 -21.30 -40.18
CA ALA A 82 -2.42 -19.97 -40.78
C ALA A 82 -1.01 -19.45 -41.14
N GLY A 83 0.05 -20.18 -40.81
CA GLY A 83 1.45 -19.75 -41.01
C GLY A 83 1.90 -18.63 -40.06
N LEU A 84 1.24 -18.49 -38.90
CA LEU A 84 1.51 -17.48 -37.88
C LEU A 84 2.39 -18.04 -36.75
N ASN A 85 2.99 -17.15 -35.95
CA ASN A 85 3.89 -17.54 -34.87
C ASN A 85 3.10 -18.04 -33.63
N THR A 86 3.53 -19.16 -33.04
CA THR A 86 2.95 -19.72 -31.81
C THR A 86 3.13 -18.81 -30.58
N ALA A 87 4.08 -17.86 -30.63
CA ALA A 87 4.19 -16.80 -29.64
C ALA A 87 2.96 -15.87 -29.64
N ASP A 88 2.44 -15.52 -30.82
CA ASP A 88 1.25 -14.68 -30.98
C ASP A 88 -0.02 -15.43 -30.52
N ALA A 89 -0.06 -16.74 -30.79
CA ALA A 89 -1.11 -17.63 -30.29
C ALA A 89 -1.16 -17.63 -28.75
N SER A 90 0.00 -17.64 -28.09
CA SER A 90 0.11 -17.59 -26.62
C SER A 90 -0.40 -16.25 -26.05
N GLU A 91 -0.19 -15.15 -26.76
CA GLU A 91 -0.73 -13.83 -26.37
C GLU A 91 -2.25 -13.79 -26.51
N VAL A 92 -2.81 -14.33 -27.59
CA VAL A 92 -4.26 -14.43 -27.75
C VAL A 92 -4.90 -15.32 -26.68
N VAL A 93 -4.28 -16.45 -26.34
CA VAL A 93 -4.75 -17.32 -25.25
C VAL A 93 -4.87 -16.53 -23.94
N VAL A 94 -3.85 -15.77 -23.53
CA VAL A 94 -3.91 -15.01 -22.26
C VAL A 94 -4.88 -13.85 -22.32
N MET A 95 -5.01 -13.16 -23.46
CA MET A 95 -6.02 -12.11 -23.65
C MET A 95 -7.44 -12.67 -23.51
N VAL A 96 -7.70 -13.85 -24.08
CA VAL A 96 -9.03 -14.49 -23.98
C VAL A 96 -9.34 -14.85 -22.53
N ILE A 97 -8.41 -15.49 -21.83
CA ILE A 97 -8.62 -15.88 -20.42
C ILE A 97 -8.90 -14.63 -19.56
N VAL A 98 -8.11 -13.57 -19.71
CA VAL A 98 -8.32 -12.34 -18.92
C VAL A 98 -9.65 -11.68 -19.26
N ASN A 99 -10.04 -11.62 -20.53
CA ASN A 99 -11.31 -11.00 -20.92
C ASN A 99 -12.54 -11.79 -20.46
N GLU A 100 -12.43 -13.11 -20.36
CA GLU A 100 -13.58 -13.97 -20.04
C GLU A 100 -13.65 -14.36 -18.55
N MET A 101 -12.52 -14.40 -17.85
CA MET A 101 -12.46 -14.79 -16.43
C MET A 101 -11.98 -13.67 -15.50
N GLY A 102 -11.53 -12.54 -16.05
CA GLY A 102 -10.84 -11.50 -15.29
C GLY A 102 -9.42 -11.89 -14.89
N HIS A 103 -8.68 -10.94 -14.31
CA HIS A 103 -7.28 -11.14 -13.92
C HIS A 103 -7.13 -12.18 -12.79
N MET A 104 -7.99 -12.10 -11.77
CA MET A 104 -7.97 -13.07 -10.67
C MET A 104 -8.39 -14.48 -11.14
N GLY A 105 -9.36 -14.59 -12.04
CA GLY A 105 -9.75 -15.89 -12.63
C GLY A 105 -8.62 -16.51 -13.44
N ALA A 106 -7.89 -15.70 -14.22
CA ALA A 106 -6.70 -16.13 -14.94
C ALA A 106 -5.58 -16.62 -13.99
N ALA A 107 -5.38 -15.94 -12.86
CA ALA A 107 -4.41 -16.36 -11.84
C ALA A 107 -4.79 -17.68 -11.17
N LYS A 108 -6.07 -17.89 -10.86
CA LYS A 108 -6.58 -19.16 -10.30
C LYS A 108 -6.34 -20.32 -11.28
N LEU A 109 -6.69 -20.14 -12.56
CA LEU A 109 -6.40 -21.12 -13.60
C LEU A 109 -4.89 -21.43 -13.70
N LEU A 110 -4.03 -20.42 -13.56
CA LEU A 110 -2.59 -20.62 -13.57
C LEU A 110 -2.11 -21.47 -12.39
N ASN A 111 -2.65 -21.27 -11.19
CA ASN A 111 -2.34 -22.09 -10.02
C ASN A 111 -2.80 -23.56 -10.19
N ASP A 112 -3.91 -23.80 -10.88
CA ASP A 112 -4.37 -25.16 -11.18
C ASP A 112 -3.48 -25.83 -12.24
N LEU A 113 -3.03 -25.06 -13.24
CA LEU A 113 -2.05 -25.54 -14.23
C LEU A 113 -0.70 -25.91 -13.60
N GLU A 114 -0.26 -25.20 -12.57
CA GLU A 114 1.00 -25.51 -11.88
C GLU A 114 1.01 -26.95 -11.33
N LYS A 115 -0.15 -27.42 -10.85
CA LYS A 115 -0.33 -28.75 -10.25
C LYS A 115 -0.42 -29.84 -11.31
N ASP A 116 -1.15 -29.57 -12.39
CA ASP A 116 -1.60 -30.60 -13.33
C ASP A 116 -0.84 -30.59 -14.67
N ASN A 117 -0.20 -29.48 -15.05
CA ASN A 117 0.53 -29.35 -16.32
C ASN A 117 1.63 -28.27 -16.29
N THR A 118 2.82 -28.64 -15.80
CA THR A 118 3.95 -27.72 -15.62
C THR A 118 4.44 -27.04 -16.90
N GLU A 119 4.35 -27.71 -18.06
CA GLU A 119 4.77 -27.14 -19.34
C GLU A 119 3.84 -26.01 -19.79
N LEU A 120 2.53 -26.28 -19.81
CA LEU A 120 1.51 -25.30 -20.15
C LEU A 120 1.50 -24.15 -19.13
N PHE A 121 1.68 -24.47 -17.85
CA PHE A 121 1.87 -23.48 -16.78
C PHE A 121 2.98 -22.49 -17.15
N ARG A 122 4.20 -22.95 -17.47
CA ARG A 122 5.33 -22.06 -17.77
C ARG A 122 5.08 -21.13 -18.95
N ARG A 123 4.48 -21.66 -20.03
CA ARG A 123 4.17 -20.86 -21.23
C ARG A 123 3.08 -19.82 -20.96
N THR A 124 2.00 -20.24 -20.32
CA THR A 124 0.88 -19.36 -19.95
C THR A 124 1.34 -18.31 -18.95
N GLN A 125 2.11 -18.68 -17.92
CA GLN A 125 2.71 -17.75 -16.96
C GLN A 125 3.52 -16.67 -17.65
N THR A 126 4.43 -17.05 -18.55
CA THR A 126 5.31 -16.11 -19.25
C THR A 126 4.52 -15.09 -20.07
N SER A 127 3.51 -15.56 -20.80
CA SER A 127 2.67 -14.69 -21.64
C SER A 127 1.74 -13.80 -20.81
N LEU A 128 1.17 -14.33 -19.72
CA LEU A 128 0.28 -13.61 -18.83
C LEU A 128 1.02 -12.49 -18.09
N TYR A 129 2.24 -12.77 -17.61
CA TYR A 129 3.06 -11.76 -16.91
C TYR A 129 3.52 -10.65 -17.85
N ARG A 130 3.87 -11.00 -19.09
CA ARG A 130 4.17 -9.99 -20.13
C ARG A 130 2.95 -9.12 -20.41
N TYR A 131 1.77 -9.70 -20.52
CA TYR A 131 0.52 -8.96 -20.72
C TYR A 131 0.22 -8.02 -19.53
N TRP A 132 0.26 -8.51 -18.29
CA TRP A 132 0.03 -7.66 -17.10
C TRP A 132 1.07 -6.55 -16.95
N ARG A 133 2.31 -6.80 -17.35
CA ARG A 133 3.36 -5.77 -17.40
C ARG A 133 3.07 -4.70 -18.44
N GLN A 134 2.53 -5.06 -19.61
CA GLN A 134 2.22 -4.10 -20.67
C GLN A 134 1.09 -3.14 -20.29
N ILE A 135 0.10 -3.61 -19.53
CA ILE A 135 -1.03 -2.80 -19.08
C ILE A 135 -0.81 -2.10 -17.74
N ASP A 136 0.37 -2.29 -17.13
CA ASP A 136 0.72 -1.80 -15.79
C ASP A 136 -0.37 -2.14 -14.74
N LEU A 137 -0.63 -3.44 -14.57
CA LEU A 137 -1.78 -3.90 -13.80
C LEU A 137 -1.73 -3.47 -12.32
N SER A 138 -2.68 -2.62 -11.93
CA SER A 138 -2.88 -2.22 -10.54
C SER A 138 -3.68 -3.25 -9.73
N LEU A 139 -3.58 -3.20 -8.40
CA LEU A 139 -4.35 -4.08 -7.50
C LEU A 139 -5.86 -3.91 -7.70
N SER A 140 -6.35 -2.68 -7.84
CA SER A 140 -7.78 -2.40 -8.06
C SER A 140 -8.29 -3.02 -9.36
N GLN A 141 -7.48 -3.00 -10.43
CA GLN A 141 -7.83 -3.67 -11.69
C GLN A 141 -7.73 -5.19 -11.59
N TYR A 142 -6.79 -5.70 -10.80
CA TYR A 142 -6.63 -7.14 -10.59
C TYR A 142 -7.83 -7.76 -9.88
N GLU A 143 -8.36 -7.10 -8.85
CA GLU A 143 -9.52 -7.56 -8.09
C GLU A 143 -10.87 -7.15 -8.71
N ALA A 144 -10.89 -6.02 -9.44
CA ALA A 144 -12.03 -5.53 -10.23
C ALA A 144 -13.36 -5.41 -9.45
N GLY A 145 -13.31 -4.96 -8.20
CA GLY A 145 -14.46 -4.82 -7.29
C GLY A 145 -15.01 -6.15 -6.75
N LEU A 146 -14.39 -7.30 -7.06
CA LEU A 146 -14.88 -8.58 -6.61
C LEU A 146 -14.77 -8.73 -5.09
N ILE A 147 -13.67 -8.26 -4.50
CA ILE A 147 -13.50 -8.31 -3.05
C ILE A 147 -14.59 -7.46 -2.39
N GLU A 148 -14.78 -6.22 -2.84
CA GLU A 148 -15.83 -5.35 -2.31
C GLU A 148 -17.22 -6.01 -2.40
N SER A 149 -17.50 -6.71 -3.50
CA SER A 149 -18.78 -7.42 -3.70
C SER A 149 -18.97 -8.60 -2.73
N VAL A 150 -17.98 -9.49 -2.58
CA VAL A 150 -18.06 -10.70 -1.73
C VAL A 150 -18.19 -10.32 -0.26
N THR A 151 -17.48 -9.28 0.13
CA THR A 151 -17.37 -8.85 1.52
C THR A 151 -18.57 -8.03 2.00
N ARG A 152 -19.33 -7.43 1.08
CA ARG A 152 -20.63 -6.79 1.38
C ARG A 152 -21.69 -7.79 1.89
N PHE A 153 -21.52 -9.08 1.60
CA PHE A 153 -22.51 -10.13 1.89
C PHE A 153 -21.98 -11.29 2.77
N GLY A 154 -20.68 -11.30 3.11
CA GLY A 154 -20.02 -12.42 3.80
C GLY A 154 -19.61 -12.14 5.26
N PRO A 155 -19.37 -13.19 6.07
CA PRO A 155 -18.80 -13.04 7.41
C PRO A 155 -17.38 -12.44 7.35
N HIS A 156 -17.05 -11.59 8.32
CA HIS A 156 -15.78 -10.83 8.34
C HIS A 156 -14.51 -11.70 8.23
N GLU A 157 -14.54 -12.95 8.69
CA GLU A 157 -13.38 -13.85 8.62
C GLU A 157 -13.14 -14.40 7.19
N PHE A 158 -14.20 -14.68 6.44
CA PHE A 158 -14.10 -15.08 5.04
C PHE A 158 -13.59 -13.92 4.17
N ALA A 159 -14.11 -12.71 4.42
CA ALA A 159 -13.65 -11.48 3.78
C ALA A 159 -12.13 -11.25 3.95
N LEU A 160 -11.63 -11.48 5.17
CA LEU A 160 -10.21 -11.38 5.49
C LEU A 160 -9.36 -12.37 4.69
N GLN A 161 -9.80 -13.61 4.57
CA GLN A 161 -9.09 -14.64 3.80
C GLN A 161 -9.05 -14.30 2.31
N GLU A 162 -10.16 -13.82 1.74
CA GLU A 162 -10.21 -13.40 0.34
C GLU A 162 -9.31 -12.19 0.06
N ILE A 163 -9.30 -11.18 0.95
CA ILE A 163 -8.40 -10.03 0.83
C ILE A 163 -6.94 -10.50 0.85
N VAL A 164 -6.56 -11.33 1.82
CA VAL A 164 -5.18 -11.83 1.96
C VAL A 164 -4.79 -12.72 0.78
N GLY A 165 -5.70 -13.58 0.31
CA GLY A 165 -5.48 -14.45 -0.85
C GLY A 165 -5.24 -13.65 -2.11
N CYS A 166 -6.14 -12.72 -2.43
CA CYS A 166 -6.00 -11.84 -3.59
C CYS A 166 -4.71 -11.02 -3.53
N PHE A 167 -4.41 -10.44 -2.37
CA PHE A 167 -3.19 -9.67 -2.18
C PHE A 167 -1.92 -10.54 -2.29
N SER A 168 -1.94 -11.77 -1.78
CA SER A 168 -0.82 -12.71 -1.92
C SER A 168 -0.59 -13.09 -3.38
N ASP A 169 -1.66 -13.38 -4.12
CA ASP A 169 -1.58 -13.70 -5.54
C ASP A 169 -1.14 -12.49 -6.37
N TYR A 170 -1.58 -11.27 -6.00
CA TYR A 170 -1.07 -10.01 -6.57
C TYR A 170 0.46 -9.94 -6.49
N PHE A 171 1.02 -10.22 -5.32
CA PHE A 171 2.46 -10.09 -5.08
C PHE A 171 3.30 -11.22 -5.68
N LYS A 172 2.72 -12.41 -5.93
CA LYS A 172 3.43 -13.47 -6.68
C LYS A 172 3.89 -12.98 -8.05
N TYR A 173 3.10 -12.14 -8.72
CA TYR A 173 3.45 -11.60 -10.02
C TYR A 173 4.04 -10.20 -9.97
N ALA A 174 3.66 -9.35 -9.01
CA ALA A 174 4.19 -7.99 -8.91
C ALA A 174 5.71 -7.97 -8.70
N ASP A 175 6.28 -9.04 -8.13
CA ASP A 175 7.74 -9.22 -8.00
C ASP A 175 8.46 -9.43 -9.35
N LYS A 176 7.73 -9.75 -10.42
CA LYS A 176 8.26 -9.96 -11.78
C LYS A 176 8.15 -8.74 -12.68
N VAL A 177 7.52 -7.65 -12.20
CA VAL A 177 7.33 -6.40 -12.96
C VAL A 177 8.28 -5.32 -12.42
N VAL A 178 9.21 -4.87 -13.26
CA VAL A 178 10.10 -3.73 -12.96
C VAL A 178 9.30 -2.44 -13.04
N GLY A 179 9.15 -1.71 -11.93
CA GLY A 179 8.38 -0.45 -11.89
C GLY A 179 7.39 -0.32 -10.74
N ARG A 180 7.58 -1.05 -9.62
CA ARG A 180 6.76 -0.92 -8.41
C ARG A 180 6.63 0.53 -7.96
N GLU A 181 5.49 1.17 -8.20
CA GLU A 181 5.08 2.24 -7.30
C GLU A 181 4.54 1.57 -6.02
N GLU A 182 5.45 1.25 -5.10
CA GLU A 182 5.15 0.60 -3.80
C GLU A 182 4.13 1.37 -2.94
N SER A 183 3.71 2.56 -3.34
CA SER A 183 2.63 3.30 -2.68
C SER A 183 1.23 3.02 -3.25
N SER A 184 1.09 2.59 -4.52
CA SER A 184 -0.22 2.47 -5.17
C SER A 184 -0.97 1.21 -4.75
N ALA A 185 -0.30 0.05 -4.72
CA ALA A 185 -0.90 -1.21 -4.25
C ALA A 185 -1.24 -1.16 -2.75
N TYR A 186 -0.44 -0.45 -1.95
CA TYR A 186 -0.78 -0.23 -0.55
C TYR A 186 -2.03 0.64 -0.42
N LYS A 187 -2.09 1.80 -1.08
CA LYS A 187 -3.28 2.68 -1.07
C LYS A 187 -4.55 1.96 -1.57
N ALA A 188 -4.46 1.18 -2.64
CA ALA A 188 -5.61 0.41 -3.13
C ALA A 188 -6.08 -0.62 -2.10
N LEU A 189 -5.17 -1.33 -1.43
CA LEU A 189 -5.53 -2.22 -0.34
C LEU A 189 -6.17 -1.47 0.83
N MET A 190 -5.65 -0.28 1.16
CA MET A 190 -6.21 0.57 2.21
C MET A 190 -7.66 0.92 1.91
N GLU A 191 -7.96 1.38 0.69
CA GLU A 191 -9.31 1.72 0.25
C GLU A 191 -10.24 0.51 0.34
N ILE A 192 -9.79 -0.66 -0.13
CA ILE A 192 -10.57 -1.91 -0.02
C ILE A 192 -10.84 -2.27 1.45
N VAL A 193 -9.83 -2.22 2.32
CA VAL A 193 -9.98 -2.56 3.74
C VAL A 193 -10.89 -1.56 4.46
N GLU A 194 -10.74 -0.26 4.21
CA GLU A 194 -11.57 0.79 4.82
C GLU A 194 -13.04 0.72 4.37
N ASN A 195 -13.29 0.41 3.10
CA ASN A 195 -14.64 0.26 2.56
C ASN A 195 -15.36 -0.99 3.12
N VAL A 196 -14.60 -2.01 3.48
CA VAL A 196 -15.13 -3.35 3.79
C VAL A 196 -15.13 -3.68 5.28
N MET A 197 -14.13 -3.21 6.04
CA MET A 197 -13.94 -3.60 7.43
C MET A 197 -14.37 -2.49 8.39
N TRP A 198 -15.32 -2.81 9.28
CA TRP A 198 -15.71 -1.93 10.41
C TRP A 198 -14.61 -1.82 11.49
N ARG A 199 -13.53 -2.62 11.38
CA ARG A 199 -12.36 -2.58 12.26
C ARG A 199 -11.23 -1.81 11.59
N ASN A 200 -10.48 -1.05 12.38
CA ASN A 200 -9.35 -0.27 11.88
C ASN A 200 -8.31 -1.15 11.16
N LEU A 201 -7.67 -0.58 10.14
CA LEU A 201 -6.56 -1.16 9.37
C LEU A 201 -5.50 -1.83 10.25
N ASP A 202 -5.20 -1.20 11.37
CA ASP A 202 -4.28 -1.68 12.39
C ASP A 202 -4.59 -3.11 12.83
N SER A 203 -5.87 -3.42 13.02
CA SER A 203 -6.34 -4.76 13.36
C SER A 203 -6.19 -5.74 12.20
N PHE A 204 -6.40 -5.28 10.96
CA PHE A 204 -6.19 -6.09 9.75
C PHE A 204 -4.73 -6.48 9.61
N ILE A 205 -3.82 -5.52 9.61
CA ILE A 205 -2.39 -5.77 9.44
C ILE A 205 -1.86 -6.65 10.59
N LYS A 206 -2.28 -6.41 11.84
CA LYS A 206 -1.93 -7.28 12.98
C LYS A 206 -2.46 -8.69 12.82
N PHE A 207 -3.69 -8.85 12.33
CA PHE A 207 -4.26 -10.16 12.06
C PHE A 207 -3.42 -10.92 11.03
N VAL A 208 -3.12 -10.29 9.90
CA VAL A 208 -2.31 -10.87 8.83
C VAL A 208 -0.91 -11.24 9.33
N ILE A 209 -0.26 -10.35 10.10
CA ILE A 209 1.06 -10.61 10.67
C ILE A 209 1.01 -11.75 11.70
N ARG A 210 0.01 -11.82 12.57
CA ARG A 210 -0.10 -12.92 13.56
C ARG A 210 -0.32 -14.27 12.89
N GLN A 211 -1.19 -14.33 11.87
CA GLN A 211 -1.39 -15.55 11.09
C GLN A 211 -0.07 -16.03 10.46
N SER A 212 0.78 -15.10 9.98
CA SER A 212 2.10 -15.43 9.41
C SER A 212 3.09 -16.06 10.38
N GLN A 213 2.89 -15.92 11.70
CA GLN A 213 3.80 -16.47 12.71
C GLN A 213 3.49 -17.93 13.06
N HIS A 214 2.31 -18.43 12.67
CA HIS A 214 1.81 -19.74 13.08
C HIS A 214 1.54 -20.70 11.91
N GLU A 215 1.56 -20.22 10.66
CA GLU A 215 1.29 -21.00 9.45
C GLU A 215 2.56 -21.20 8.59
N ILE A 216 2.69 -22.37 7.97
CA ILE A 216 3.65 -22.57 6.87
C ILE A 216 3.14 -21.74 5.69
N MET A 217 3.88 -20.69 5.33
CA MET A 217 3.49 -19.79 4.25
C MET A 217 4.11 -20.18 2.91
N ASP A 218 3.32 -20.07 1.84
CA ASP A 218 3.87 -20.05 0.49
C ASP A 218 4.66 -18.75 0.22
N ASP A 219 5.48 -18.78 -0.83
CA ASP A 219 6.37 -17.66 -1.18
C ASP A 219 5.62 -16.36 -1.48
N GLY A 220 4.44 -16.45 -2.11
CA GLY A 220 3.61 -15.29 -2.44
C GLY A 220 3.08 -14.59 -1.20
N ARG A 221 2.54 -15.38 -0.27
CA ARG A 221 2.06 -14.89 1.02
C ARG A 221 3.19 -14.28 1.86
N ARG A 222 4.38 -14.90 1.85
CA ARG A 222 5.56 -14.34 2.52
C ARG A 222 5.95 -12.96 1.95
N ILE A 223 5.99 -12.82 0.62
CA ILE A 223 6.34 -11.56 -0.06
C ILE A 223 5.31 -10.48 0.27
N ALA A 224 4.01 -10.79 0.13
CA ALA A 224 2.92 -9.88 0.44
C ALA A 224 2.98 -9.37 1.89
N ILE A 225 3.20 -10.26 2.86
CA ILE A 225 3.24 -9.88 4.27
C ILE A 225 4.47 -9.04 4.59
N ASN A 226 5.63 -9.36 4.01
CA ASN A 226 6.83 -8.53 4.18
C ASN A 226 6.63 -7.14 3.58
N TYR A 227 6.01 -7.05 2.41
CA TYR A 227 5.64 -5.76 1.82
C TYR A 227 4.69 -4.97 2.73
N LEU A 228 3.63 -5.60 3.27
CA LEU A 228 2.70 -4.94 4.18
C LEU A 228 3.37 -4.45 5.45
N LYS A 229 4.26 -5.24 6.04
CA LYS A 229 5.06 -4.84 7.19
C LYS A 229 5.90 -3.60 6.86
N ASN A 230 6.61 -3.62 5.74
CA ASN A 230 7.45 -2.50 5.32
C ASN A 230 6.61 -1.23 5.06
N GLN A 231 5.51 -1.34 4.32
CA GLN A 231 4.64 -0.20 4.03
C GLN A 231 4.02 0.36 5.32
N TYR A 232 3.47 -0.51 6.17
CA TYR A 232 2.96 -0.13 7.48
C TYR A 232 4.04 0.57 8.33
N ASP A 233 5.28 0.08 8.27
CA ASP A 233 6.40 0.69 8.97
C ASP A 233 6.70 2.11 8.46
N THR A 234 6.55 2.36 7.15
CA THR A 234 6.78 3.67 6.54
C THR A 234 5.66 4.67 6.74
N VAL A 235 4.38 4.24 6.70
CA VAL A 235 3.23 5.15 6.77
C VAL A 235 2.79 5.43 8.20
N THR A 236 2.89 4.45 9.10
CA THR A 236 2.37 4.52 10.47
C THR A 236 3.48 4.93 11.43
N THR A 237 4.19 6.03 11.15
CA THR A 237 5.27 6.51 12.04
C THR A 237 4.69 7.10 13.33
N PRO A 238 5.44 7.13 14.46
CA PRO A 238 4.99 7.83 15.67
C PRO A 238 4.54 9.28 15.39
N VAL A 239 5.25 9.98 14.50
CA VAL A 239 4.88 11.32 14.05
C VAL A 239 3.54 11.32 13.32
N ALA A 240 3.30 10.38 12.39
CA ALA A 240 2.03 10.28 11.68
C ALA A 240 0.86 10.02 12.64
N ILE A 241 1.03 9.11 13.59
CA ILE A 241 0.01 8.79 14.62
C ILE A 241 -0.31 10.03 15.45
N ILE A 242 0.70 10.71 15.98
CA ILE A 242 0.49 11.93 16.78
C ILE A 242 -0.07 13.07 15.94
N LYS A 243 0.26 13.19 14.65
CA LYS A 243 -0.36 14.22 13.78
C LYS A 243 -1.86 14.01 13.60
N THR A 244 -2.34 12.77 13.65
CA THR A 244 -3.78 12.52 13.65
C THR A 244 -4.42 13.00 14.95
N PHE A 245 -3.67 12.99 16.05
CA PHE A 245 -4.05 13.55 17.34
C PHE A 245 -3.99 15.08 17.30
N GLN A 246 -5.12 15.72 16.98
CA GLN A 246 -5.31 17.16 17.15
C GLN A 246 -6.01 17.42 18.48
N SER A 247 -5.22 17.84 19.47
CA SER A 247 -5.62 18.04 20.88
C SER A 247 -6.87 18.90 21.07
N SER A 248 -7.15 19.86 20.18
CA SER A 248 -8.27 20.79 20.32
C SER A 248 -9.68 20.21 20.09
N LYS A 249 -9.83 18.96 19.63
CA LYS A 249 -11.16 18.39 19.22
C LYS A 249 -11.41 16.92 19.56
N MET A 250 -10.54 16.25 20.32
CA MET A 250 -10.62 14.80 20.47
C MET A 250 -11.21 14.34 21.81
N GLY A 251 -12.19 13.43 21.73
CA GLY A 251 -12.78 12.78 22.88
C GLY A 251 -11.96 11.58 23.38
N PRO A 252 -12.30 11.00 24.54
CA PRO A 252 -11.55 9.91 25.18
C PRO A 252 -11.32 8.67 24.29
N LYS A 253 -12.23 8.41 23.33
CA LYS A 253 -12.10 7.28 22.39
C LYS A 253 -10.94 7.47 21.42
N GLN A 254 -10.72 8.68 20.94
CA GLN A 254 -9.64 9.00 20.00
C GLN A 254 -8.27 8.96 20.70
N ILE A 255 -8.19 9.46 21.94
CA ILE A 255 -6.98 9.33 22.78
C ILE A 255 -6.62 7.85 22.96
N ARG A 256 -7.63 7.01 23.26
CA ARG A 256 -7.45 5.55 23.36
C ARG A 256 -6.88 4.93 22.09
N GLY A 257 -7.44 5.31 20.94
CA GLY A 257 -6.99 4.82 19.63
C GLY A 257 -5.52 5.14 19.38
N SER A 258 -5.14 6.40 19.61
CA SER A 258 -3.76 6.87 19.43
C SER A 258 -2.79 6.13 20.35
N PHE A 259 -3.14 5.94 21.62
CA PHE A 259 -2.33 5.15 22.55
C PHE A 259 -2.16 3.71 22.10
N ALA A 260 -3.26 3.04 21.71
CA ALA A 260 -3.22 1.65 21.27
C ALA A 260 -2.34 1.44 20.04
N GLU A 261 -2.35 2.40 19.11
CA GLU A 261 -1.52 2.41 17.92
C GLU A 261 -0.04 2.62 18.28
N LEU A 262 0.29 3.64 19.09
CA LEU A 262 1.65 3.89 19.59
C LEU A 262 2.22 2.69 20.36
N ASN A 263 1.46 2.13 21.29
CA ASN A 263 1.86 0.96 22.07
C ASN A 263 2.12 -0.25 21.16
N CYS A 264 1.30 -0.42 20.12
CA CYS A 264 1.54 -1.47 19.16
C CYS A 264 2.83 -1.25 18.36
N ARG A 265 3.14 -0.01 17.95
CA ARG A 265 4.39 0.29 17.25
C ARG A 265 5.61 0.05 18.13
N CYS A 266 5.47 0.32 19.42
CA CYS A 266 6.50 0.02 20.39
C CYS A 266 6.70 -1.50 20.62
N SER A 267 5.73 -2.36 20.27
CA SER A 267 5.75 -3.78 20.66
C SER A 267 6.98 -4.57 20.18
N THR A 268 7.60 -4.15 19.08
CA THR A 268 8.79 -4.79 18.46
C THR A 268 10.12 -4.35 19.07
N HIS A 269 10.13 -3.35 19.97
CA HIS A 269 11.35 -2.68 20.45
C HIS A 269 11.83 -3.15 21.83
N GLY A 270 11.81 -4.46 22.09
CA GLY A 270 12.48 -5.04 23.28
C GLY A 270 11.76 -4.80 24.61
N ALA A 271 12.50 -4.40 25.64
CA ALA A 271 11.97 -4.12 26.98
C ALA A 271 11.25 -2.77 27.04
N VAL A 272 10.41 -2.53 28.06
CA VAL A 272 9.51 -1.35 28.12
C VAL A 272 10.28 -0.02 28.13
N ASN A 273 11.44 0.01 28.78
CA ASN A 273 12.34 1.16 28.80
C ASN A 273 12.93 1.47 27.41
N ASP A 274 13.32 0.43 26.64
CA ASP A 274 13.84 0.58 25.29
C ASP A 274 12.76 1.09 24.33
N LYS A 275 11.52 0.63 24.52
CA LYS A 275 10.34 1.13 23.82
C LYS A 275 10.11 2.62 24.05
N ALA A 276 10.18 3.06 25.31
CA ALA A 276 9.99 4.46 25.68
C ALA A 276 11.07 5.35 25.04
N LYS A 277 12.34 4.96 25.15
CA LYS A 277 13.46 5.68 24.52
C LYS A 277 13.32 5.74 23.01
N TRP A 278 13.02 4.61 22.36
CA TRP A 278 12.80 4.56 20.93
C TRP A 278 11.68 5.50 20.50
N LEU A 279 10.54 5.50 21.21
CA LEU A 279 9.41 6.35 20.87
C LEU A 279 9.78 7.83 20.96
N ILE A 280 10.48 8.20 22.02
CA ILE A 280 10.98 9.54 22.29
C ILE A 280 11.98 9.97 21.21
N ASP A 281 12.92 9.11 20.82
CA ASP A 281 13.91 9.38 19.77
C ASP A 281 13.28 9.56 18.37
N LYS A 282 12.12 8.95 18.13
CA LYS A 282 11.37 9.13 16.87
C LYS A 282 10.57 10.42 16.79
N LEU A 283 10.45 11.16 17.90
CA LEU A 283 9.63 12.35 18.00
C LEU A 283 10.46 13.59 18.27
N THR A 284 10.24 14.62 17.46
CA THR A 284 10.74 15.97 17.73
C THR A 284 9.97 16.59 18.90
N LYS A 285 10.62 17.53 19.61
CA LYS A 285 10.04 18.27 20.74
C LYS A 285 8.67 18.91 20.43
N SER A 286 8.38 19.22 19.17
CA SER A 286 7.09 19.76 18.74
C SER A 286 5.88 18.85 19.02
N TYR A 287 6.09 17.57 19.34
CA TYR A 287 5.04 16.59 19.62
C TYR A 287 4.94 16.21 21.11
N ASP A 288 5.81 16.75 21.96
CA ASP A 288 5.88 16.37 23.37
C ASP A 288 4.57 16.68 24.12
N LYS A 289 3.87 17.77 23.76
CA LYS A 289 2.58 18.16 24.37
C LYS A 289 1.50 17.11 24.11
N GLU A 290 1.32 16.74 22.84
CA GLU A 290 0.34 15.74 22.43
C GLU A 290 0.70 14.36 23.02
N LEU A 291 1.98 13.99 22.99
CA LEU A 291 2.45 12.75 23.59
C LEU A 291 2.17 12.72 25.10
N PHE A 292 2.42 13.81 25.81
CA PHE A 292 2.11 13.94 27.23
C PHE A 292 0.62 13.68 27.52
N ILE A 293 -0.28 14.34 26.78
CA ILE A 293 -1.73 14.17 26.97
C ILE A 293 -2.15 12.71 26.75
N ILE A 294 -1.63 12.06 25.71
CA ILE A 294 -1.90 10.65 25.43
C ILE A 294 -1.41 9.76 26.58
N MET A 295 -0.18 9.96 27.06
CA MET A 295 0.43 9.09 28.07
C MET A 295 -0.14 9.31 29.46
N GLU A 296 -0.42 10.54 29.88
CA GLU A 296 -1.02 10.85 31.18
C GLU A 296 -2.43 10.26 31.30
N SER A 297 -3.20 10.29 30.19
CA SER A 297 -4.53 9.67 30.11
C SER A 297 -4.53 8.16 30.40
N TYR A 298 -3.38 7.49 30.27
CA TYR A 298 -3.21 6.04 30.45
C TYR A 298 -2.01 5.71 31.35
N LYS A 299 -1.68 6.58 32.32
CA LYS A 299 -0.48 6.44 33.18
C LYS A 299 -0.39 5.14 33.99
N SER A 300 -1.47 4.38 34.10
CA SER A 300 -1.47 3.03 34.70
C SER A 300 -0.77 1.98 33.85
N GLU A 301 -0.56 2.24 32.55
CA GLU A 301 0.14 1.34 31.64
C GLU A 301 1.66 1.52 31.77
N ASN A 302 2.41 0.41 31.81
CA ASN A 302 3.88 0.44 32.01
C ASN A 302 4.60 1.30 30.97
N LEU A 303 4.17 1.25 29.70
CA LEU A 303 4.75 2.06 28.64
C LEU A 303 4.57 3.55 28.91
N CYS A 304 3.39 3.98 29.37
CA CYS A 304 3.10 5.38 29.65
C CYS A 304 4.02 5.93 30.74
N HIS A 305 4.18 5.17 31.84
CA HIS A 305 5.05 5.57 32.93
C HIS A 305 6.50 5.78 32.47
N ASP A 306 7.05 4.85 31.68
CA ASP A 306 8.42 4.97 31.17
C ASP A 306 8.56 6.10 30.15
N VAL A 307 7.56 6.34 29.29
CA VAL A 307 7.56 7.48 28.35
C VAL A 307 7.51 8.80 29.09
N LEU A 308 6.66 8.94 30.12
CA LEU A 308 6.59 10.15 30.95
C LEU A 308 7.89 10.41 31.70
N ARG A 309 8.59 9.36 32.14
CA ARG A 309 9.93 9.48 32.74
C ARG A 309 10.95 10.00 31.73
N GLU A 310 11.00 9.45 30.53
CA GLU A 310 11.94 9.90 29.49
C GLU A 310 11.63 11.33 29.02
N LEU A 311 10.33 11.71 28.93
CA LEU A 311 9.91 13.10 28.71
C LEU A 311 10.41 14.03 29.82
N SER A 312 10.25 13.64 31.09
CA SER A 312 10.74 14.42 32.22
C SER A 312 12.25 14.66 32.15
N VAL A 313 13.03 13.64 31.77
CA VAL A 313 14.48 13.80 31.56
C VAL A 313 14.77 14.79 30.44
N ARG A 314 14.11 14.63 29.28
CA ARG A 314 14.27 15.53 28.12
C ARG A 314 13.95 16.98 28.46
N TRP A 315 12.85 17.21 29.18
CA TRP A 315 12.38 18.53 29.58
C TRP A 315 13.30 19.19 30.60
N LYS A 316 13.67 18.49 31.67
CA LYS A 316 14.58 19.03 32.70
C LYS A 316 15.96 19.38 32.16
N ASN A 317 16.37 18.83 31.02
CA ASN A 317 17.61 19.19 30.33
C ASN A 317 17.53 20.48 29.50
N ASP A 318 16.32 21.04 29.27
CA ASP A 318 16.10 22.26 28.49
C ASP A 318 15.00 23.12 29.12
N GLN A 319 15.39 23.88 30.14
CA GLN A 319 14.46 24.66 30.95
C GLN A 319 13.70 25.74 30.14
N ALA A 320 14.33 26.32 29.11
CA ALA A 320 13.68 27.32 28.26
C ALA A 320 12.53 26.69 27.46
N TYR A 321 12.78 25.54 26.85
CA TYR A 321 11.75 24.76 26.18
C TYR A 321 10.65 24.31 27.14
N SER A 322 10.99 23.76 28.31
CA SER A 322 10.00 23.31 29.29
C SER A 322 9.10 24.42 29.80
N THR A 323 9.67 25.62 30.00
CA THR A 323 8.89 26.79 30.39
C THR A 323 7.90 27.16 29.28
N SER A 324 8.37 27.21 28.02
CA SER A 324 7.49 27.45 26.87
C SER A 324 6.39 26.41 26.72
N LEU A 325 6.69 25.12 26.93
CA LEU A 325 5.73 24.02 26.84
C LEU A 325 4.61 24.17 27.87
N VAL A 326 4.95 24.51 29.12
CA VAL A 326 3.97 24.74 30.18
C VAL A 326 3.11 25.97 29.88
N LEU A 327 3.70 27.07 29.42
CA LEU A 327 2.94 28.28 29.04
C LEU A 327 1.96 27.98 27.90
N GLU A 328 2.40 27.27 26.86
CA GLU A 328 1.53 26.84 25.76
C GLU A 328 0.38 25.95 26.24
N PHE A 329 0.65 25.05 27.21
CA PHE A 329 -0.37 24.21 27.82
C PHE A 329 -1.39 25.05 28.58
N ILE A 330 -0.94 26.01 29.41
CA ILE A 330 -1.83 26.93 30.15
C ILE A 330 -2.70 27.72 29.17
N GLU A 331 -2.12 28.34 28.14
CA GLU A 331 -2.86 29.09 27.12
C GLU A 331 -3.89 28.23 26.39
N SER A 332 -3.53 26.98 26.04
CA SER A 332 -4.43 26.07 25.31
C SER A 332 -5.69 25.72 26.11
N PHE A 333 -5.57 25.52 27.42
CA PHE A 333 -6.68 25.08 28.28
C PHE A 333 -7.46 26.24 28.90
N TYR A 334 -6.79 27.36 29.20
CA TYR A 334 -7.37 28.47 29.95
C TYR A 334 -7.53 29.74 29.12
N GLY A 335 -6.83 29.88 28.00
CA GLY A 335 -6.94 31.03 27.10
C GLY A 335 -8.24 31.07 26.28
N ALA A 336 -8.88 29.92 26.05
CA ALA A 336 -10.08 29.79 25.22
C ALA A 336 -11.38 30.34 25.86
N GLY A 337 -11.35 30.75 27.13
CA GLY A 337 -12.47 31.41 27.78
C GLY A 337 -11.98 32.37 28.85
N LYS A 338 -12.37 33.64 28.77
CA LYS A 338 -12.29 34.61 29.89
C LYS A 338 -13.25 34.20 31.01
N SER A 339 -13.12 32.98 31.52
CA SER A 339 -13.81 32.56 32.72
C SER A 339 -13.18 33.31 33.89
N THR A 340 -13.98 34.12 34.56
CA THR A 340 -13.57 34.86 35.77
C THR A 340 -13.56 33.98 37.02
N ALA A 341 -14.01 32.72 36.88
CA ALA A 341 -14.08 31.74 37.96
C ALA A 341 -12.69 31.17 38.27
N LYS A 342 -12.39 31.05 39.56
CA LYS A 342 -11.18 30.45 40.09
C LYS A 342 -11.13 28.97 39.70
N ILE A 343 -10.04 28.54 39.07
CA ILE A 343 -9.90 27.15 38.60
C ILE A 343 -8.98 26.40 39.55
N SER A 344 -9.51 25.34 40.15
CA SER A 344 -8.75 24.48 41.07
C SER A 344 -7.84 23.51 40.30
N MET A 345 -6.64 23.29 40.84
CA MET A 345 -5.72 22.19 40.46
C MET A 345 -6.34 20.80 40.64
N ASP A 346 -7.42 20.67 41.42
CA ASP A 346 -8.13 19.40 41.62
C ASP A 346 -9.12 19.05 40.51
N SER A 347 -9.33 19.95 39.54
CA SER A 347 -10.07 19.64 38.31
C SER A 347 -9.26 18.69 37.42
N SER A 348 -9.89 17.98 36.48
CA SER A 348 -9.16 17.08 35.57
C SER A 348 -8.02 17.80 34.83
N ASN A 349 -8.29 19.01 34.33
CA ASN A 349 -7.31 19.82 33.61
C ASN A 349 -6.24 20.39 34.57
N GLY A 350 -6.63 20.71 35.81
CA GLY A 350 -5.71 21.14 36.85
C GLY A 350 -4.72 20.04 37.23
N HIS A 351 -5.19 18.79 37.35
CA HIS A 351 -4.33 17.64 37.65
C HIS A 351 -3.32 17.41 36.52
N GLU A 352 -3.74 17.48 35.25
CA GLU A 352 -2.83 17.34 34.10
C GLU A 352 -1.75 18.42 34.07
N LEU A 353 -2.12 19.68 34.32
CA LEU A 353 -1.16 20.78 34.44
C LEU A 353 -0.18 20.57 35.60
N LYS A 354 -0.67 20.13 36.77
CA LYS A 354 0.18 19.82 37.93
C LYS A 354 1.22 18.75 37.58
N THR A 355 0.77 17.64 36.98
CA THR A 355 1.67 16.57 36.55
C THR A 355 2.70 17.09 35.53
N LEU A 356 2.28 17.89 34.54
CA LEU A 356 3.19 18.47 33.55
C LEU A 356 4.26 19.32 34.24
N MET A 357 3.86 20.21 35.15
CA MET A 357 4.78 21.08 35.88
C MET A 357 5.80 20.27 36.71
N ASP A 358 5.36 19.24 37.43
CA ASP A 358 6.23 18.38 38.24
C ASP A 358 7.25 17.59 37.39
N LEU A 359 6.83 17.19 36.18
CA LEU A 359 7.69 16.48 35.24
C LEU A 359 8.64 17.42 34.50
N ALA A 360 8.19 18.62 34.12
CA ALA A 360 8.91 19.50 33.20
C ALA A 360 9.79 20.55 33.89
N ILE A 361 9.44 21.02 35.09
CA ILE A 361 10.08 22.19 35.72
C ILE A 361 11.02 21.77 36.85
N VAL A 362 12.30 22.18 36.75
CA VAL A 362 13.22 22.12 37.88
C VAL A 362 12.92 23.28 38.82
N LYS A 363 12.66 22.98 40.10
CA LYS A 363 12.36 24.02 41.10
C LYS A 363 13.55 24.98 41.29
N PRO A 364 13.31 26.27 41.52
CA PRO A 364 12.01 26.93 41.73
C PRO A 364 11.23 27.17 40.42
N VAL A 365 9.90 27.26 40.52
CA VAL A 365 9.03 27.55 39.35
C VAL A 365 9.39 28.92 38.75
N PRO A 366 9.64 29.00 37.42
CA PRO A 366 9.88 30.26 36.70
C PRO A 366 8.80 31.31 36.94
N SER A 367 9.19 32.58 37.00
CA SER A 367 8.28 33.72 37.21
C SER A 367 7.20 33.80 36.15
N GLU A 368 7.55 33.53 34.89
CA GLU A 368 6.65 33.61 33.74
C GLU A 368 5.46 32.67 33.88
N ILE A 369 5.69 31.46 34.42
CA ILE A 369 4.63 30.50 34.70
C ILE A 369 3.75 31.01 35.84
N LYS A 370 4.34 31.56 36.91
CA LYS A 370 3.57 32.12 38.02
C LYS A 370 2.67 33.26 37.58
N ASP A 371 3.21 34.19 36.79
CA ASP A 371 2.50 35.34 36.26
C ASP A 371 1.31 34.88 35.39
N MET A 372 1.52 33.84 34.57
CA MET A 372 0.47 33.29 33.73
C MET A 372 -0.60 32.51 34.53
N LEU A 373 -0.22 31.76 35.56
CA LEU A 373 -1.17 31.11 36.46
C LEU A 373 -2.02 32.13 37.23
N GLU A 374 -1.40 33.23 37.70
CA GLU A 374 -2.11 34.32 38.36
C GLU A 374 -3.09 35.02 37.41
N LEU A 375 -2.67 35.29 36.16
CA LEU A 375 -3.53 35.85 35.12
C LEU A 375 -4.80 35.01 34.90
N TYR A 376 -4.68 33.68 34.95
CA TYR A 376 -5.81 32.74 34.79
C TYR A 376 -6.46 32.31 36.11
N LYS A 377 -6.04 32.88 37.25
CA LYS A 377 -6.54 32.53 38.60
C LYS A 377 -6.50 31.03 38.90
N VAL A 378 -5.40 30.37 38.52
CA VAL A 378 -5.12 28.97 38.84
C VAL A 378 -4.32 28.93 40.15
N ASP A 379 -4.90 28.36 41.20
CA ASP A 379 -4.21 28.18 42.48
C ASP A 379 -3.18 27.05 42.40
N LEU A 380 -2.01 27.24 43.00
CA LEU A 380 -0.89 26.29 43.00
C LEU A 380 -0.83 25.35 44.23
N ASP A 381 -1.88 25.35 45.06
CA ASP A 381 -1.91 24.70 46.39
C ASP A 381 -1.35 23.25 46.43
#